data_AF-A0A658NP27-F1
#
_entry.id   AF-A0A658NP27-F1
#
_cell.length_a   1.000
_cell.length_b   1.000
_cell.length_c   1.000
_cell.angle_alpha   90.00
_cell.angle_beta   90.00
_cell.angle_gamma   90.00
#
_symmetry.space_group_name_H-M   'P 1'
#
loop_
_entity.id
_entity.type
_entity.pdbx_description
1 polymer ?
#
loop_
_entity_poly.entity_id
_entity_poly.type
_entity_poly.pdbx_seq_one_letter_code
_entity_poly.pdbx_strand_id
1 'polypeptide(L)' 'AQLIALLEGDLWLRNARHANAMAARLRAEVEAGLAAGTIRGVGFSQATQSNGVFATLPDGVADALRERFRFYDWEAAKNE' A
#
# COMPACT_ATOMS: atom_id res chain seq x y z
N ALA A 1 20.50 20.23 9.00
CA ALA A 1 20.24 19.58 10.31
C ALA A 1 19.24 18.42 10.25
N GLN A 2 18.13 18.49 9.47
CA GLN A 2 17.16 17.38 9.41
C GLN A 2 17.68 16.08 8.75
N LEU A 3 18.57 16.18 7.75
CA LEU A 3 19.21 15.00 7.15
C LEU A 3 20.13 14.27 8.15
N ILE A 4 20.86 15.02 8.97
CA ILE A 4 21.71 14.44 10.01
C ILE A 4 20.84 13.73 11.05
N ALA A 5 19.77 14.35 11.54
CA ALA A 5 18.84 13.73 12.48
C ALA A 5 18.15 12.46 11.94
N LEU A 6 17.96 12.33 10.62
CA LEU A 6 17.47 11.11 10.00
C LEU A 6 18.50 9.97 10.07
N LEU A 7 19.78 10.31 9.94
CA LEU A 7 20.90 9.36 9.89
C LEU A 7 21.55 9.10 11.26
N GLU A 8 21.32 9.98 12.24
CA GLU A 8 21.74 9.78 13.62
C GLU A 8 20.77 8.88 14.39
N GLY A 9 21.32 7.89 15.10
CA GLY A 9 20.55 6.84 15.74
C GLY A 9 19.80 5.96 14.72
N ASP A 10 18.61 5.51 15.09
CA ASP A 10 17.81 4.57 14.29
C ASP A 10 16.53 5.19 13.72
N LEU A 11 16.45 6.53 13.59
CA LEU A 11 15.21 7.19 13.18
C LEU A 11 14.76 6.75 11.78
N TRP A 12 15.68 6.70 10.81
CA TRP A 12 15.39 6.18 9.47
C TRP A 12 14.84 4.75 9.51
N LEU A 13 15.43 3.88 10.34
CA LEU A 13 15.05 2.48 10.46
C LEU A 13 13.69 2.31 11.15
N ARG A 14 13.40 3.11 12.17
CA ARG A 14 12.09 3.16 12.84
C ARG A 14 10.99 3.58 11.88
N ASN A 15 11.25 4.61 11.07
CA ASN A 15 10.30 5.08 10.06
C ASN A 15 10.06 4.01 8.98
N ALA A 16 11.12 3.37 8.47
CA ALA A 16 11.01 2.29 7.50
C ALA A 16 10.22 1.09 8.07
N ARG A 17 10.52 0.66 9.30
CA ARG A 17 9.79 -0.43 9.97
C ARG A 17 8.31 -0.10 10.13
N HIS A 18 7.98 1.13 10.52
CA HIS A 18 6.60 1.56 10.66
C HIS A 18 5.87 1.54 9.31
N ALA A 19 6.49 2.09 8.26
CA ALA A 19 5.90 2.09 6.93
C ALA A 19 5.66 0.67 6.39
N ASN A 20 6.64 -0.23 6.57
CA ASN A 20 6.49 -1.65 6.19
C ASN A 20 5.37 -2.33 6.98
N ALA A 21 5.26 -2.08 8.29
CA ALA A 21 4.21 -2.65 9.13
C ALA A 21 2.81 -2.18 8.69
N MET A 22 2.66 -0.91 8.29
CA MET A 22 1.39 -0.39 7.79
C MET A 22 0.99 -0.98 6.43
N ALA A 23 1.94 -1.19 5.53
CA ALA A 23 1.68 -1.87 4.26
C ALA A 23 1.26 -3.33 4.47
N ALA A 24 1.97 -4.06 5.35
CA ALA A 24 1.59 -5.43 5.72
C ALA A 24 0.20 -5.50 6.35
N ARG A 25 -0.13 -4.55 7.23
CA ARG A 25 -1.47 -4.44 7.82
C ARG A 25 -2.54 -4.21 6.76
N LEU A 26 -2.34 -3.26 5.84
CA LEU A 26 -3.29 -3.00 4.76
C LEU A 26 -3.52 -4.25 3.89
N ARG A 27 -2.43 -4.94 3.51
CA ARG A 27 -2.50 -6.20 2.74
C ARG A 27 -3.38 -7.23 3.45
N ALA A 28 -3.14 -7.46 4.74
CA ALA A 28 -3.86 -8.46 5.53
C ALA A 28 -5.36 -8.15 5.66
N GLU A 29 -5.73 -6.89 5.88
CA GLU A 29 -7.14 -6.49 6.00
C GLU A 29 -7.90 -6.66 4.67
N VAL A 30 -7.24 -6.36 3.54
CA VAL A 30 -7.85 -6.58 2.22
C VAL A 30 -8.01 -8.07 1.93
N GLU A 31 -7.02 -8.90 2.28
CA GLU A 31 -7.13 -10.37 2.18
C GLU A 31 -8.25 -10.93 3.05
N ALA A 32 -8.38 -10.46 4.29
CA ALA A 32 -9.46 -10.85 5.19
C ALA A 32 -10.83 -10.47 4.61
N GLY A 33 -10.95 -9.28 4.03
CA GLY A 33 -12.18 -8.84 3.35
C GLY A 33 -12.51 -9.65 2.10
N LEU A 34 -11.49 -10.08 1.33
CA LEU A 34 -11.67 -10.98 0.19
C LEU A 34 -12.14 -12.37 0.66
N ALA A 35 -11.53 -12.93 1.71
CA ALA A 35 -11.92 -14.20 2.29
C ALA A 35 -13.34 -14.19 2.87
N ALA A 36 -13.74 -13.06 3.48
CA ALA A 36 -15.09 -12.84 3.99
C ALA A 36 -16.11 -12.48 2.90
N GLY A 37 -15.67 -12.23 1.66
CA GLY A 37 -16.51 -11.80 0.55
C GLY A 37 -17.09 -10.38 0.68
N THR A 38 -16.56 -9.56 1.60
CA THR A 38 -16.93 -8.14 1.76
C THR A 38 -16.17 -7.24 0.80
N ILE A 39 -14.98 -7.66 0.37
CA ILE A 39 -14.21 -7.05 -0.72
C ILE A 39 -14.22 -8.01 -1.91
N ARG A 40 -14.31 -7.48 -3.13
CA ARG A 40 -14.34 -8.27 -4.36
C ARG A 40 -13.55 -7.58 -5.47
N GLY A 41 -13.03 -8.37 -6.40
CA GLY A 41 -12.37 -7.87 -7.61
C GLY A 41 -10.97 -7.29 -7.40
N VAL A 42 -10.43 -7.34 -6.18
CA VAL A 42 -9.05 -6.95 -5.90
C VAL A 42 -8.12 -8.14 -6.08
N GLY A 43 -7.06 -7.94 -6.87
CA GLY A 43 -5.94 -8.87 -7.01
C GLY A 43 -4.65 -8.26 -6.48
N PHE A 44 -3.60 -9.06 -6.35
CA PHE A 44 -2.28 -8.58 -5.92
C PHE A 44 -1.22 -9.03 -6.92
N SER A 45 -0.54 -8.06 -7.53
CA SER A 45 0.49 -8.26 -8.54
C SER A 45 1.85 -8.58 -7.94
N GLN A 46 2.10 -8.13 -6.70
CA GLN A 46 3.41 -8.28 -6.04
C GLN A 46 3.25 -8.66 -4.56
N ALA A 47 4.29 -9.28 -4.00
CA ALA A 47 4.37 -9.55 -2.57
C ALA A 47 4.65 -8.26 -1.79
N THR A 48 3.99 -8.08 -0.63
CA THR A 48 4.24 -6.94 0.26
C THR A 48 5.49 -7.20 1.10
N GLN A 49 6.66 -6.89 0.56
CA GLN A 49 7.96 -7.07 1.23
C GLN A 49 8.54 -5.77 1.82
N SER A 50 7.92 -4.63 1.52
CA SER A 50 8.34 -3.29 1.96
C SER A 50 7.11 -2.47 2.35
N ASN A 51 7.13 -1.16 2.12
CA ASN A 51 6.10 -0.19 2.48
C ASN A 51 5.01 0.03 1.41
N GLY A 52 4.93 -0.81 0.39
CA GLY A 52 3.97 -0.70 -0.71
C GLY A 52 3.06 -1.93 -0.82
N VAL A 53 1.80 -1.69 -1.17
CA VAL A 53 0.85 -2.73 -1.58
C VAL A 53 0.52 -2.47 -3.04
N PHE A 54 0.82 -3.45 -3.89
CA PHE A 54 0.53 -3.41 -5.31
C PHE A 54 -0.66 -4.31 -5.59
N ALA A 55 -1.75 -3.69 -6.04
CA ALA A 55 -3.03 -4.35 -6.16
C ALA A 55 -3.69 -3.97 -7.47
N THR A 56 -4.23 -4.96 -8.17
CA THR A 56 -5.06 -4.72 -9.35
C THR A 56 -6.49 -4.45 -8.91
N LEU A 57 -7.10 -3.37 -9.39
CA LEU A 57 -8.44 -2.95 -9.00
C LEU A 57 -9.44 -3.04 -10.18
N PRO A 58 -10.74 -3.18 -9.90
CA PRO A 58 -11.77 -2.97 -10.90
C PRO A 58 -11.78 -1.52 -11.40
N ASP A 59 -12.25 -1.33 -12.63
CA ASP A 59 -12.37 -0.01 -13.25
C ASP A 59 -13.17 0.96 -12.36
N GLY A 60 -12.71 2.21 -12.28
CA GLY A 60 -13.34 3.28 -11.51
C GLY A 60 -13.07 3.25 -9.99
N VAL A 61 -12.55 2.15 -9.43
CA VAL A 61 -12.23 2.11 -7.99
C VAL A 61 -11.06 3.04 -7.66
N ALA A 62 -10.01 3.03 -8.50
CA ALA A 62 -8.88 3.95 -8.34
C ALA A 62 -9.32 5.42 -8.44
N ASP A 63 -10.26 5.74 -9.34
CA ASP A 63 -10.79 7.10 -9.51
C ASP A 63 -11.56 7.57 -8.28
N ALA A 64 -12.43 6.71 -7.72
CA ALA A 64 -13.14 7.01 -6.49
C ALA A 64 -12.18 7.23 -5.30
N LEU A 65 -11.08 6.48 -5.23
CA LEU A 65 -10.05 6.68 -4.20
C LEU A 65 -9.33 8.03 -4.35
N ARG A 66 -9.09 8.48 -5.58
CA ARG A 66 -8.40 9.76 -5.88
C ARG A 66 -9.18 10.98 -5.41
N GLU A 67 -10.49 10.89 -5.28
CA GLU A 67 -11.32 11.99 -4.74
C GLU A 67 -10.91 12.38 -3.32
N ARG A 68 -10.38 11.43 -2.54
CA ARG A 68 -10.09 11.61 -1.10
C ARG A 68 -8.65 11.35 -0.72
N PHE A 69 -7.94 10.52 -1.48
CA PHE A 69 -6.59 10.08 -1.17
C PHE A 69 -5.65 10.33 -2.35
N ARG A 70 -4.36 10.49 -2.06
CA ARG A 70 -3.34 10.42 -3.10
C ARG A 70 -3.19 8.95 -3.49
N PHE A 71 -3.73 8.61 -4.65
CA PHE A 71 -3.75 7.25 -5.18
C PHE A 71 -3.13 7.23 -6.58
N TYR A 72 -2.17 6.33 -6.79
CA TYR A 72 -1.29 6.32 -7.95
C TYR A 72 -1.37 4.97 -8.65
N ASP A 73 -1.38 4.98 -9.98
CA ASP A 73 -1.21 3.76 -10.76
C ASP A 73 0.29 3.46 -10.87
N TRP A 74 0.67 2.22 -10.61
CA TRP A 74 1.99 1.70 -10.90
C TRP A 74 2.10 1.24 -12.35
N GLU A 75 1.10 0.48 -12.83
CA GLU A 75 1.01 0.03 -14.21
C GLU A 75 -0.45 0.12 -14.68
N ALA A 76 -0.83 1.29 -15.19
CA ALA A 76 -2.20 1.62 -15.56
C ALA A 76 -2.84 0.60 -16.54
N ALA A 77 -2.05 -0.02 -17.43
CA ALA A 77 -2.56 -1.04 -18.36
C ALA A 77 -3.06 -2.32 -17.67
N LYS A 78 -2.67 -2.55 -16.41
CA LYS A 78 -3.08 -3.70 -15.58
C LYS A 78 -4.06 -3.31 -14.46
N ASN A 79 -4.50 -2.05 -14.43
CA ASN A 79 -5.21 -1.46 -13.30
C ASN A 79 -4.48 -1.63 -11.95
N GLU A 80 -3.15 -1.55 -11.98
CA GLU A 80 -2.27 -1.64 -10.80
C GLU A 80 -1.87 -0.26 -10.30
#